data_AF-A0A938NPW4-F1
#
_entry.id   AF-A0A938NPW4-F1
#
_cell.length_a   1.000
_cell.length_b   1.000
_cell.length_c   1.000
_cell.angle_alpha   90.00
_cell.angle_beta   90.00
_cell.angle_gamma   90.00
#
_symmetry.space_group_name_H-M   'P 1'
#
loop_
_entity.id
_entity.type
_entity.pdbx_description
1 polymer ?
#
loop_
_entity_poly.entity_id
_entity_poly.type
_entity_poly.pdbx_seq_one_letter_code
_entity_poly.pdbx_strand_id
1 'polypeptide(L)'
;MFYIDLIHILALLVTLSALSGMIKTRKTDRPYYNLVWQGLLFGSMAVLGMIHPLTLQPGLFFDGGSVILSLCGLFFGYVSVGIASSMAIFCRLLQGGIGTLMGIIVIVSSAVIGLLTQRYLKQHQEFSIPHLWCFGLLVHIAMLLATLALPSDLITETLKTISLPVLIFYPIATVFAGKVILDQLARSRMINELTASEEELISTLYSLGDALICTNVDGIIHHMNPEAEHLTGWTVAEATGQRLESIFKLSTPGMLKQPENPTQRILRAGQAVTLSQNMMLISKK
;
A
#
# COMPACT_ATOMS: atom_id res chain seq x y z
N MET A 1 3.45 10.91 -34.10
CA MET A 1 2.62 9.83 -33.55
C MET A 1 3.30 9.16 -32.36
N PHE A 2 4.56 8.73 -32.48
CA PHE A 2 5.36 8.15 -31.37
C PHE A 2 5.23 8.83 -29.98
N TYR A 3 5.30 10.18 -29.90
CA TYR A 3 5.15 10.89 -28.63
C TYR A 3 3.74 10.78 -28.00
N ILE A 4 2.69 10.73 -28.83
CA ILE A 4 1.31 10.57 -28.37
C ILE A 4 1.14 9.16 -27.80
N ASP A 5 1.72 8.15 -28.44
CA ASP A 5 1.65 6.75 -27.98
C ASP A 5 2.42 6.58 -26.66
N LEU A 6 3.57 7.24 -26.52
CA LEU A 6 4.32 7.28 -25.26
C LEU A 6 3.52 7.94 -24.13
N ILE A 7 2.84 9.05 -24.41
CA ILE A 7 1.96 9.73 -23.43
C ILE A 7 0.82 8.80 -23.01
N HIS A 8 0.22 8.05 -23.92
CA HIS A 8 -0.83 7.08 -23.59
C HIS A 8 -0.30 5.97 -22.67
N ILE A 9 0.88 5.42 -22.93
CA ILE A 9 1.50 4.40 -22.08
C ILE A 9 1.78 4.95 -20.67
N LEU A 10 2.33 6.15 -20.57
CA LEU A 10 2.57 6.81 -19.29
C LEU A 10 1.26 7.10 -18.55
N ALA A 11 0.22 7.54 -19.26
CA ALA A 11 -1.10 7.77 -18.68
C ALA A 11 -1.70 6.46 -18.13
N LEU A 12 -1.65 5.38 -18.91
CA LEU A 12 -2.09 4.04 -18.46
C LEU A 12 -1.32 3.59 -17.22
N LEU A 13 -0.01 3.80 -17.15
CA LEU A 13 0.80 3.44 -15.98
C LEU A 13 0.46 4.29 -14.74
N VAL A 14 0.18 5.58 -14.91
CA VAL A 14 -0.28 6.46 -13.82
C VAL A 14 -1.65 6.00 -13.34
N THR A 15 -2.60 5.76 -14.24
CA THR A 15 -3.94 5.28 -13.90
C THR A 15 -3.89 3.91 -13.23
N LEU A 16 -3.08 2.99 -13.74
CA LEU A 16 -2.82 1.68 -13.14
C LEU A 16 -2.31 1.84 -11.70
N SER A 17 -1.29 2.67 -11.50
CA SER A 17 -0.70 2.89 -10.18
C SER A 17 -1.70 3.52 -9.21
N ALA A 18 -2.54 4.45 -9.67
CA ALA A 18 -3.59 5.06 -8.85
C ALA A 18 -4.68 4.04 -8.47
N LEU A 19 -5.23 3.31 -9.44
CA LEU A 19 -6.30 2.35 -9.20
C LEU A 19 -5.84 1.14 -8.38
N SER A 20 -4.61 0.67 -8.61
CA SER A 20 -4.00 -0.39 -7.80
C SER A 20 -3.97 -0.03 -6.31
N GLY A 21 -3.62 1.21 -5.98
CA GLY A 21 -3.62 1.71 -4.60
C GLY A 21 -5.03 1.87 -4.00
N MET A 22 -6.07 1.99 -4.82
CA MET A 22 -7.47 2.08 -4.37
C MET A 22 -8.10 0.72 -4.09
N ILE A 23 -7.54 -0.38 -4.60
CA ILE A 23 -7.98 -1.74 -4.28
C ILE A 23 -7.66 -1.99 -2.80
N LYS A 24 -8.64 -1.67 -1.95
CA LYS A 24 -8.52 -1.71 -0.50
C LYS A 24 -8.12 -3.12 -0.06
N THR A 25 -6.96 -3.21 0.60
CA THR A 25 -6.73 -4.24 1.63
C THR A 25 -7.57 -3.89 2.85
N ARG A 26 -8.90 -3.96 2.73
CA ARG A 26 -9.74 -4.04 3.93
C ARG A 26 -9.30 -5.32 4.65
N LYS A 27 -9.27 -5.32 6.00
CA LYS A 27 -9.26 -6.54 6.85
C LYS A 27 -10.44 -7.42 6.43
N THR A 28 -10.33 -8.05 5.27
CA THR A 28 -11.28 -9.01 4.72
C THR A 28 -10.53 -10.31 4.85
N ASP A 29 -11.13 -11.30 5.48
CA ASP A 29 -10.56 -12.62 5.77
C ASP A 29 -10.16 -13.43 4.52
N ARG A 30 -10.08 -12.80 3.33
CA ARG A 30 -9.85 -13.43 2.03
C ARG A 30 -8.78 -12.68 1.22
N PRO A 31 -7.48 -12.88 1.52
CA PRO A 31 -6.37 -12.28 0.77
C PRO A 31 -6.39 -12.62 -0.73
N TYR A 32 -7.00 -13.75 -1.10
CA TYR A 32 -7.14 -14.19 -2.48
C TYR A 32 -8.01 -13.27 -3.36
N TYR A 33 -9.02 -12.60 -2.80
CA TYR A 33 -9.91 -11.73 -3.58
C TYR A 33 -9.16 -10.50 -4.11
N ASN A 34 -8.29 -9.93 -3.30
CA ASN A 34 -7.47 -8.78 -3.68
C ASN A 34 -6.50 -9.13 -4.83
N LEU A 35 -5.93 -10.34 -4.82
CA LEU A 35 -5.05 -10.82 -5.89
C LEU A 35 -5.79 -10.97 -7.22
N VAL A 36 -7.03 -11.46 -7.19
CA VAL A 36 -7.86 -11.58 -8.40
C VAL A 36 -8.16 -10.20 -8.99
N TRP A 37 -8.56 -9.23 -8.17
CA TRP A 37 -8.81 -7.85 -8.65
C TRP A 37 -7.57 -7.16 -9.19
N GLN A 38 -6.42 -7.36 -8.55
CA GLN A 38 -5.14 -6.86 -9.08
C GLN A 38 -4.84 -7.50 -10.44
N GLY A 39 -5.03 -8.82 -10.57
CA GLY A 39 -4.87 -9.52 -11.86
C GLY A 39 -5.80 -8.99 -12.95
N LEU A 40 -7.08 -8.79 -12.65
CA LEU A 40 -8.07 -8.22 -13.58
C LEU A 40 -7.72 -6.78 -13.97
N LEU A 41 -7.29 -5.96 -13.03
CA LEU A 41 -6.89 -4.58 -13.27
C LEU A 41 -5.67 -4.49 -14.17
N PHE A 42 -4.59 -5.20 -13.83
CA PHE A 42 -3.37 -5.24 -14.65
C PHE A 42 -3.63 -5.87 -16.02
N GLY A 43 -4.44 -6.93 -16.09
CA GLY A 43 -4.86 -7.54 -17.34
C GLY A 43 -5.64 -6.59 -18.22
N SER A 44 -6.60 -5.85 -17.66
CA SER A 44 -7.38 -4.85 -18.39
C SER A 44 -6.50 -3.71 -18.91
N MET A 45 -5.58 -3.21 -18.08
CA MET A 45 -4.64 -2.16 -18.50
C MET A 45 -3.67 -2.64 -19.58
N ALA A 46 -3.20 -3.90 -19.49
CA ALA A 46 -2.40 -4.50 -20.54
C ALA A 46 -3.19 -4.56 -21.85
N VAL A 47 -4.42 -5.10 -21.82
CA VAL A 47 -5.33 -5.19 -22.98
C VAL A 47 -5.61 -3.80 -23.59
N LEU A 48 -5.89 -2.78 -22.77
CA LEU A 48 -6.06 -1.40 -23.24
C LEU A 48 -4.81 -0.87 -23.95
N GLY A 49 -3.62 -1.19 -23.42
CA GLY A 49 -2.35 -0.90 -24.08
C GLY A 49 -2.17 -1.62 -25.42
N MET A 50 -2.74 -2.82 -25.58
CA MET A 50 -2.70 -3.57 -26.85
C MET A 50 -3.71 -3.03 -27.88
N ILE A 51 -4.80 -2.39 -27.45
CA ILE A 51 -5.83 -1.82 -28.35
C ILE A 51 -5.29 -0.58 -29.08
N HIS A 52 -4.37 0.17 -28.46
CA HIS A 52 -3.69 1.30 -29.08
C HIS A 52 -2.18 1.02 -29.21
N PRO A 53 -1.80 0.05 -30.06
CA PRO A 53 -0.41 -0.35 -30.19
C PRO A 53 0.38 0.71 -30.97
N LEU A 54 1.67 0.83 -30.64
CA LEU A 54 2.61 1.54 -31.49
C LEU A 54 2.83 0.71 -32.76
N THR A 55 2.23 1.15 -33.87
CA THR A 55 2.39 0.52 -35.19
C THR A 55 3.54 1.16 -35.95
N LEU A 56 4.62 0.41 -36.16
CA LEU A 56 5.77 0.86 -36.97
C LEU A 56 5.67 0.41 -38.43
N GLN A 57 5.02 -0.74 -38.66
CA GLN A 57 4.63 -1.29 -39.96
C GLN A 57 3.29 -2.03 -39.83
N PRO A 58 2.54 -2.26 -40.93
CA PRO A 58 1.29 -3.01 -40.90
C PRO A 58 1.52 -4.43 -40.33
N GLY A 59 0.88 -4.75 -39.19
CA GLY A 59 0.95 -6.06 -38.55
C GLY A 59 2.07 -6.26 -37.52
N LEU A 60 2.84 -5.21 -37.20
CA LEU A 60 3.85 -5.22 -36.14
C LEU A 60 3.46 -4.24 -35.01
N PHE A 61 3.01 -4.80 -33.89
CA PHE A 61 2.40 -4.07 -32.77
C PHE A 61 3.28 -4.11 -31.51
N PHE A 62 3.78 -2.96 -31.08
CA PHE A 62 4.51 -2.80 -29.82
C PHE A 62 3.63 -2.13 -28.77
N ASP A 63 3.50 -2.75 -27.61
CA ASP A 63 2.64 -2.30 -26.53
C ASP A 63 3.43 -2.14 -25.22
N GLY A 64 2.97 -1.23 -24.36
CA GLY A 64 3.48 -1.06 -22.99
C GLY A 64 3.17 -2.23 -22.06
N GLY A 65 2.62 -3.34 -22.58
CA GLY A 65 2.17 -4.49 -21.82
C GLY A 65 3.30 -5.19 -21.05
N SER A 66 4.53 -5.15 -21.55
CA SER A 66 5.71 -5.72 -20.86
C SER A 66 5.97 -5.08 -19.49
N VAL A 67 5.86 -3.75 -19.38
CA VAL A 67 6.01 -3.01 -18.11
C VAL A 67 4.87 -3.38 -17.15
N ILE A 68 3.63 -3.38 -17.64
CA ILE A 68 2.45 -3.68 -16.82
C ILE A 68 2.52 -5.11 -16.27
N LEU A 69 2.77 -6.10 -17.13
CA LEU A 69 2.80 -7.51 -16.74
C LEU A 69 3.99 -7.85 -15.83
N SER A 70 5.16 -7.27 -16.09
CA SER A 70 6.33 -7.47 -15.24
C SER A 70 6.13 -6.88 -13.84
N LEU A 71 5.57 -5.67 -13.73
CA LEU A 71 5.19 -5.06 -12.44
C LEU A 71 4.09 -5.86 -11.73
N CYS A 72 3.12 -6.42 -12.48
CA CYS A 72 2.10 -7.31 -11.92
C CYS A 72 2.74 -8.51 -11.22
N GLY A 73 3.67 -9.19 -11.90
CA GLY A 73 4.44 -10.31 -11.34
C GLY A 73 5.29 -9.88 -10.13
N LEU A 74 5.96 -8.73 -10.23
CA LEU A 74 6.84 -8.20 -9.19
C LEU A 74 6.10 -7.92 -7.87
N PHE A 75 4.94 -7.27 -7.94
CA PHE A 75 4.23 -6.80 -6.74
C PHE A 75 3.11 -7.74 -6.26
N PHE A 76 2.42 -8.41 -7.18
CA PHE A 76 1.17 -9.14 -6.88
C PHE A 76 1.25 -10.65 -7.13
N GLY A 77 2.41 -11.16 -7.57
CA GLY A 77 2.72 -12.58 -7.59
C GLY A 77 1.97 -13.42 -8.62
N TYR A 78 2.07 -14.74 -8.48
CA TYR A 78 1.74 -15.68 -9.55
C TYR A 78 0.24 -15.75 -9.89
N VAL A 79 -0.66 -15.55 -8.92
CA VAL A 79 -2.11 -15.55 -9.16
C VAL A 79 -2.50 -14.36 -10.03
N SER A 80 -2.09 -13.15 -9.63
CA SER A 80 -2.44 -11.90 -10.31
C SER A 80 -1.86 -11.85 -11.71
N VAL A 81 -0.57 -12.17 -11.86
CA VAL A 81 0.07 -12.18 -13.19
C VAL A 81 -0.46 -13.30 -14.07
N GLY A 82 -0.85 -14.45 -13.52
CA GLY A 82 -1.48 -15.52 -14.29
C GLY A 82 -2.79 -15.06 -14.94
N ILE A 83 -3.62 -14.33 -14.20
CA ILE A 83 -4.86 -13.73 -14.73
C ILE A 83 -4.53 -12.68 -15.79
N ALA A 84 -3.63 -11.75 -15.48
CA ALA A 84 -3.27 -10.65 -16.39
C ALA A 84 -2.64 -11.15 -17.70
N SER A 85 -1.69 -12.09 -17.62
CA SER A 85 -1.06 -12.72 -18.78
C SER A 85 -2.05 -13.53 -19.60
N SER A 86 -3.01 -14.24 -18.98
CA SER A 86 -4.04 -14.97 -19.71
C SER A 86 -4.93 -14.04 -20.53
N MET A 87 -5.35 -12.91 -19.94
CA MET A 87 -6.11 -11.87 -20.65
C MET A 87 -5.32 -11.27 -21.81
N ALA A 88 -4.03 -10.96 -21.58
CA ALA A 88 -3.16 -10.38 -22.60
C ALA A 88 -2.85 -11.35 -23.74
N ILE A 89 -2.56 -12.63 -23.44
CA ILE A 89 -2.35 -13.68 -24.44
C ILE A 89 -3.62 -13.87 -25.28
N PHE A 90 -4.79 -13.95 -24.64
CA PHE A 90 -6.05 -14.08 -25.36
C PHE A 90 -6.28 -12.90 -26.31
N CYS A 91 -6.08 -11.66 -25.85
CA CYS A 91 -6.19 -10.48 -26.70
C CYS A 91 -5.18 -10.52 -27.86
N ARG A 92 -3.93 -10.92 -27.62
CA ARG A 92 -2.90 -11.00 -28.67
C ARG A 92 -3.24 -12.04 -29.73
N LEU A 93 -3.79 -13.18 -29.33
CA LEU A 93 -4.25 -14.21 -30.26
C LEU A 93 -5.42 -13.71 -31.14
N LEU A 94 -6.32 -12.89 -30.58
CA LEU A 94 -7.43 -12.30 -31.34
C LEU A 94 -6.96 -11.23 -32.34
N GLN A 95 -5.93 -10.44 -32.01
CA GLN A 95 -5.38 -9.44 -32.93
C GLN A 95 -4.69 -10.09 -34.14
N GLY A 96 -4.02 -11.22 -33.92
CA GLY A 96 -3.27 -11.92 -34.96
C GLY A 96 -2.11 -11.09 -35.54
N GLY A 97 -1.59 -11.52 -36.69
CA GLY A 97 -0.49 -10.85 -37.39
C GLY A 97 0.88 -11.50 -37.16
N ILE A 98 1.87 -11.02 -37.91
CA ILE A 98 3.22 -11.59 -38.00
C ILE A 98 3.96 -11.50 -36.65
N GLY A 99 3.65 -10.49 -35.84
CA GLY A 99 4.23 -10.30 -34.50
C GLY A 99 3.59 -11.12 -33.38
N THR A 100 2.61 -12.00 -33.64
CA THR A 100 1.86 -12.71 -32.58
C THR A 100 2.76 -13.56 -31.70
N LEU A 101 3.64 -14.38 -32.30
CA LEU A 101 4.56 -15.25 -31.57
C LEU A 101 5.51 -14.43 -30.69
N MET A 102 6.09 -13.37 -31.25
CA MET A 102 6.95 -12.44 -30.53
C MET A 102 6.21 -11.80 -29.34
N GLY A 103 4.97 -11.32 -29.55
CA GLY A 103 4.16 -10.74 -28.49
C GLY A 103 3.86 -11.72 -27.33
N ILE A 104 3.56 -12.98 -27.63
CA ILE A 104 3.34 -14.01 -26.59
C ILE A 104 4.64 -14.26 -25.81
N ILE A 105 5.80 -14.34 -26.49
CA ILE A 105 7.10 -14.50 -25.83
C ILE A 105 7.38 -13.31 -24.90
N VAL A 106 7.06 -12.08 -25.31
CA VAL A 106 7.21 -10.88 -24.46
C VAL A 106 6.31 -10.95 -23.23
N ILE A 107 5.04 -11.34 -23.38
CA ILE A 107 4.09 -11.47 -22.26
C ILE A 107 4.59 -12.50 -21.25
N VAL A 108 5.00 -13.68 -21.72
CA VAL A 108 5.46 -14.77 -20.87
C VAL A 108 6.79 -14.42 -20.20
N SER A 109 7.77 -13.91 -20.95
CA SER A 109 9.08 -13.54 -20.39
C SER A 109 8.95 -12.41 -19.35
N SER A 110 8.12 -11.40 -19.61
CA SER A 110 7.86 -10.30 -18.68
C SER A 110 7.22 -10.78 -17.38
N ALA A 111 6.23 -11.68 -17.46
CA ALA A 111 5.60 -12.29 -16.30
C ALA A 111 6.59 -13.14 -15.48
N VAL A 112 7.39 -13.97 -16.15
CA VAL A 112 8.40 -14.81 -15.49
C VAL A 112 9.45 -13.96 -14.78
N ILE A 113 9.99 -12.95 -15.47
CA ILE A 113 10.97 -12.02 -14.90
C ILE A 113 10.39 -11.33 -13.66
N GLY A 114 9.15 -10.81 -13.75
CA GLY A 114 8.42 -10.24 -12.61
C GLY A 114 8.38 -11.18 -11.40
N LEU A 115 8.01 -12.44 -11.62
CA LEU A 115 7.91 -13.43 -10.55
C LEU A 115 9.27 -13.83 -9.96
N LEU A 116 10.30 -13.97 -10.79
CA LEU A 116 11.64 -14.29 -10.32
C LEU A 116 12.22 -13.15 -9.49
N THR A 117 12.07 -11.91 -9.95
CA THR A 117 12.50 -10.72 -9.22
C THR A 117 11.72 -10.56 -7.92
N GLN A 118 10.41 -10.85 -7.90
CA GLN A 118 9.62 -10.87 -6.66
C GLN A 118 10.20 -11.86 -5.63
N ARG A 119 10.53 -13.09 -6.06
CA ARG A 119 11.09 -14.11 -5.17
C ARG A 119 12.46 -13.69 -4.62
N TYR A 120 13.32 -13.15 -5.49
CA TYR A 120 14.63 -12.62 -5.09
C TYR A 120 14.50 -11.49 -4.06
N LEU A 121 13.64 -10.49 -4.31
CA LEU A 121 13.50 -9.35 -3.38
C LEU A 121 12.81 -9.74 -2.07
N LYS A 122 11.90 -10.71 -2.05
CA LYS A 122 11.33 -11.23 -0.79
C LYS A 122 12.38 -11.88 0.09
N GLN A 123 13.40 -12.50 -0.50
CA GLN A 123 14.49 -13.14 0.23
C GLN A 123 15.51 -12.14 0.77
N HIS A 124 15.73 -11.02 0.06
CA HIS A 124 16.77 -10.03 0.40
C HIS A 124 16.24 -8.73 1.04
N GLN A 125 14.92 -8.56 1.22
CA GLN A 125 14.24 -7.41 1.87
C GLN A 125 14.61 -5.98 1.41
N GLU A 126 15.39 -5.80 0.35
CA GLU A 126 15.83 -4.49 -0.12
C GLU A 126 15.14 -4.09 -1.43
N PHE A 127 13.97 -3.44 -1.34
CA PHE A 127 13.45 -2.69 -2.48
C PHE A 127 14.16 -1.33 -2.56
N SER A 128 15.04 -1.19 -3.56
CA SER A 128 15.73 0.08 -3.82
C SER A 128 15.58 0.48 -5.30
N ILE A 129 15.70 1.78 -5.58
CA ILE A 129 15.60 2.34 -6.94
C ILE A 129 16.56 1.65 -7.93
N PRO A 130 17.81 1.27 -7.57
CA PRO A 130 18.70 0.52 -8.46
C PRO A 130 18.15 -0.86 -8.85
N HIS A 131 17.46 -1.55 -7.94
CA HIS A 131 16.83 -2.84 -8.24
C HIS A 131 15.71 -2.68 -9.28
N LEU A 132 14.89 -1.62 -9.19
CA LEU A 132 13.86 -1.32 -10.19
C LEU A 132 14.45 -0.95 -11.55
N TRP A 133 15.59 -0.25 -11.57
CA TRP A 133 16.32 0.06 -12.81
C TRP A 133 16.84 -1.21 -13.48
N CYS A 134 17.54 -2.07 -12.73
CA CYS A 134 18.05 -3.34 -13.23
C CYS A 134 16.92 -4.25 -13.72
N PHE A 135 15.84 -4.34 -12.94
CA PHE A 135 14.63 -5.05 -13.32
C PHE A 135 14.02 -4.54 -14.63
N GLY A 136 13.79 -3.23 -14.74
CA GLY A 136 13.26 -2.61 -15.95
C GLY A 136 14.15 -2.90 -17.15
N LEU A 137 15.47 -2.72 -17.02
CA LEU A 137 16.41 -2.99 -18.11
C LEU A 137 16.39 -4.46 -18.53
N LEU A 138 16.33 -5.39 -17.58
CA LEU A 138 16.28 -6.83 -17.84
C LEU A 138 15.00 -7.23 -18.60
N VAL A 139 13.83 -6.70 -18.23
CA VAL A 139 12.56 -6.92 -18.94
C VAL A 139 12.66 -6.45 -20.40
N HIS A 140 13.24 -5.27 -20.63
CA HIS A 140 13.32 -4.71 -21.98
C HIS A 140 14.42 -5.35 -22.84
N ILE A 141 15.52 -5.82 -22.25
CA ILE A 141 16.47 -6.69 -22.96
C ILE A 141 15.80 -7.99 -23.38
N ALA A 142 15.02 -8.63 -22.51
CA ALA A 142 14.27 -9.84 -22.87
C ALA A 142 13.26 -9.56 -23.99
N MET A 143 12.61 -8.40 -23.98
CA MET A 143 11.71 -7.97 -25.06
C MET A 143 12.47 -7.77 -26.39
N LEU A 144 13.67 -7.20 -26.38
CA LEU A 144 14.50 -7.09 -27.58
C LEU A 144 14.99 -8.46 -28.06
N LEU A 145 15.32 -9.39 -27.16
CA LEU A 145 15.66 -10.77 -27.55
C LEU A 145 14.45 -11.48 -28.18
N ALA A 146 13.23 -11.18 -27.74
CA ALA A 146 12.02 -11.73 -28.33
C ALA A 146 11.79 -11.28 -29.79
N THR A 147 12.44 -10.21 -30.27
CA THR A 147 12.36 -9.82 -31.69
C THR A 147 12.98 -10.86 -32.61
N LEU A 148 13.85 -11.74 -32.10
CA LEU A 148 14.41 -12.86 -32.87
C LEU A 148 13.36 -13.89 -33.29
N ALA A 149 12.16 -13.85 -32.71
CA ALA A 149 11.02 -14.67 -33.12
C ALA A 149 10.28 -14.11 -34.36
N LEU A 150 10.66 -12.93 -34.85
CA LEU A 150 10.13 -12.38 -36.10
C LEU A 150 10.81 -13.02 -37.31
N PRO A 151 10.17 -12.98 -38.50
CA PRO A 151 10.83 -13.36 -39.76
C PRO A 151 12.12 -12.56 -39.99
N SER A 152 13.15 -13.21 -40.58
CA SER A 152 14.50 -12.66 -40.74
C SER A 152 14.55 -11.26 -41.33
N ASP A 153 13.61 -10.96 -42.24
CA ASP A 153 13.57 -9.73 -43.01
C ASP A 153 13.16 -8.52 -42.14
N LEU A 154 12.40 -8.78 -41.06
CA LEU A 154 11.85 -7.75 -40.17
C LEU A 154 12.71 -7.49 -38.93
N ILE A 155 13.59 -8.43 -38.54
CA ILE A 155 14.35 -8.36 -37.28
C ILE A 155 15.22 -7.11 -37.22
N THR A 156 16.03 -6.89 -38.27
CA THR A 156 17.04 -5.82 -38.27
C THR A 156 16.41 -4.44 -38.34
N GLU A 157 15.32 -4.29 -39.11
CA GLU A 157 14.56 -3.04 -39.21
C GLU A 157 13.88 -2.71 -37.88
N THR A 158 13.26 -3.71 -37.24
CA THR A 158 12.61 -3.58 -35.95
C THR A 158 13.59 -3.17 -34.85
N LEU A 159 14.73 -3.87 -34.74
CA LEU A 159 15.73 -3.59 -33.72
C LEU A 159 16.31 -2.18 -33.86
N LYS A 160 16.62 -1.73 -35.07
CA LYS A 160 17.12 -0.36 -35.30
C LYS A 160 16.11 0.71 -34.91
N THR A 161 14.83 0.44 -35.12
CA THR A 161 13.76 1.42 -34.89
C THR A 161 13.41 1.53 -33.40
N ILE A 162 13.46 0.42 -32.66
CA ILE A 162 12.82 0.33 -31.33
C ILE A 162 13.81 0.23 -30.18
N SER A 163 15.01 -0.32 -30.42
CA SER A 163 15.98 -0.58 -29.36
C SER A 163 16.26 0.63 -28.49
N LEU A 164 16.58 1.78 -29.10
CA LEU A 164 16.94 2.99 -28.37
C LEU A 164 15.75 3.58 -27.59
N PRO A 165 14.56 3.83 -28.20
CA PRO A 165 13.45 4.36 -27.42
C PRO A 165 12.99 3.44 -26.30
N VAL A 166 12.94 2.12 -26.52
CA VAL A 166 12.53 1.16 -25.50
C VAL A 166 13.50 1.13 -24.33
N LEU A 167 14.81 1.07 -24.59
CA LEU A 167 15.81 0.94 -23.54
C LEU A 167 15.93 2.21 -22.68
N ILE A 168 15.49 3.36 -23.20
CA ILE A 168 15.46 4.62 -22.45
C ILE A 168 14.11 4.78 -21.74
N PHE A 169 13.01 4.82 -22.48
CA PHE A 169 11.71 5.23 -21.92
C PHE A 169 11.09 4.19 -21.01
N TYR A 170 11.22 2.90 -21.33
CA TYR A 170 10.46 1.88 -20.61
C TYR A 170 11.08 1.53 -19.24
N PRO A 171 12.41 1.46 -19.07
CA PRO A 171 13.01 1.37 -17.73
C PRO A 171 12.65 2.55 -16.84
N ILE A 172 12.63 3.78 -17.37
CA ILE A 172 12.18 4.97 -16.63
C ILE A 172 10.73 4.80 -16.19
N ALA A 173 9.86 4.37 -17.10
CA ALA A 173 8.45 4.12 -16.81
C ALA A 173 8.26 3.01 -15.75
N THR A 174 9.09 1.96 -15.82
CA THR A 174 9.10 0.85 -14.85
C THR A 174 9.51 1.33 -13.45
N VAL A 175 10.56 2.14 -13.36
CA VAL A 175 11.02 2.73 -12.09
C VAL A 175 9.96 3.66 -11.52
N PHE A 176 9.34 4.50 -12.35
CA PHE A 176 8.29 5.41 -11.92
C PHE A 176 7.08 4.66 -11.36
N ALA A 177 6.46 3.78 -12.16
CA ALA A 177 5.30 3.02 -11.73
C ALA A 177 5.63 2.07 -10.56
N GLY A 178 6.79 1.41 -10.61
CA GLY A 178 7.27 0.55 -9.54
C GLY A 178 7.48 1.29 -8.22
N LYS A 179 8.07 2.49 -8.24
CA LYS A 179 8.24 3.32 -7.05
C LYS A 179 6.89 3.78 -6.49
N VAL A 180 5.96 4.23 -7.34
CA VAL A 180 4.62 4.65 -6.89
C VAL A 180 3.89 3.50 -6.20
N ILE A 181 3.90 2.31 -6.79
CA ILE A 181 3.27 1.12 -6.19
C ILE A 181 3.98 0.74 -4.88
N LEU A 182 5.31 0.77 -4.85
CA LEU A 182 6.09 0.46 -3.65
C LEU A 182 5.79 1.42 -2.50
N ASP A 183 5.78 2.73 -2.76
CA ASP A 183 5.48 3.77 -1.77
C ASP A 183 4.05 3.63 -1.24
N GLN A 184 3.09 3.28 -2.10
CA GLN A 184 1.71 3.00 -1.69
C GLN A 184 1.61 1.77 -0.78
N LEU A 185 2.27 0.67 -1.14
CA LEU A 185 2.29 -0.55 -0.33
C LEU A 185 2.97 -0.32 1.03
N ALA A 186 4.08 0.41 1.06
CA ALA A 186 4.76 0.79 2.29
C ALA A 186 3.87 1.67 3.18
N ARG A 187 3.21 2.68 2.60
CA ARG A 187 2.27 3.55 3.32
C ARG A 187 1.10 2.76 3.92
N SER A 188 0.51 1.84 3.17
CA SER A 188 -0.57 1.01 3.68
C SER A 188 -0.13 0.11 4.83
N ARG A 189 1.10 -0.45 4.78
CA ARG A 189 1.66 -1.24 5.88
C ARG A 189 1.85 -0.40 7.14
N MET A 190 2.46 0.79 7.02
CA MET A 190 2.65 1.69 8.16
C MET A 190 1.33 2.08 8.83
N ILE A 191 0.28 2.36 8.04
CA ILE A 191 -1.05 2.67 8.59
C ILE A 191 -1.64 1.45 9.33
N ASN A 192 -1.48 0.25 8.76
CA ASN A 192 -1.99 -0.98 9.39
C ASN A 192 -1.21 -1.32 10.67
N GLU A 193 0.10 -1.13 10.69
CA GLU A 193 0.94 -1.33 11.88
C GLU A 193 0.60 -0.31 12.98
N LEU A 194 0.38 0.96 12.61
CA LEU A 194 -0.04 1.99 13.56
C LEU A 194 -1.41 1.66 14.16
N THR A 195 -2.39 1.33 13.33
CA THR A 195 -3.74 0.98 13.80
C THR A 195 -3.74 -0.29 14.65
N ALA A 196 -2.95 -1.30 14.31
CA ALA A 196 -2.80 -2.49 15.15
C ALA A 196 -2.16 -2.17 16.51
N SER A 197 -1.14 -1.30 16.54
CA SER A 197 -0.52 -0.84 17.78
C SER A 197 -1.47 -0.02 18.66
N GLU A 198 -2.32 0.82 18.05
CA GLU A 198 -3.37 1.55 18.77
C GLU A 198 -4.43 0.60 19.34
N GLU A 199 -4.90 -0.39 18.56
CA GLU A 199 -5.84 -1.41 19.01
C GLU A 199 -5.27 -2.22 20.20
N GLU A 200 -3.99 -2.60 20.14
CA GLU A 200 -3.30 -3.31 21.23
C GLU A 200 -3.16 -2.47 22.50
N LEU A 201 -2.81 -1.19 22.36
CA LEU A 201 -2.73 -0.25 23.49
C LEU A 201 -4.10 -0.08 24.16
N ILE A 202 -5.15 0.14 23.37
CA ILE A 202 -6.52 0.29 23.89
C ILE A 202 -6.96 -0.99 24.60
N SER A 203 -6.74 -2.16 23.98
CA SER A 203 -7.07 -3.45 24.59
C SER A 203 -6.37 -3.64 25.93
N THR A 204 -5.10 -3.26 26.02
CA THR A 204 -4.32 -3.35 27.26
C THR A 204 -4.90 -2.44 28.34
N LEU A 205 -5.15 -1.16 28.04
CA LEU A 205 -5.72 -0.20 28.98
C LEU A 205 -7.12 -0.61 29.47
N TYR A 206 -7.92 -1.22 28.60
CA TYR A 206 -9.28 -1.65 28.91
C TYR A 206 -9.33 -2.95 29.71
N SER A 207 -8.25 -3.74 29.69
CA SER A 207 -8.14 -4.97 30.49
C SER A 207 -7.63 -4.75 31.91
N LEU A 208 -7.16 -3.55 32.24
CA LEU A 208 -6.74 -3.20 33.60
C LEU A 208 -7.95 -3.18 34.53
N GLY A 209 -7.86 -3.90 35.66
CA GLY A 209 -8.87 -3.90 36.70
C GLY A 209 -8.86 -2.65 37.60
N ASP A 210 -7.88 -1.75 37.40
CA ASP A 210 -7.80 -0.47 38.10
C ASP A 210 -8.37 0.66 37.22
N ALA A 211 -9.05 1.62 37.84
CA ALA A 211 -9.50 2.82 37.15
C ALA A 211 -8.33 3.71 36.71
N LEU A 212 -8.27 4.02 35.42
CA LEU A 212 -7.23 4.82 34.80
C LEU A 212 -7.84 6.03 34.06
N ILE A 213 -7.34 7.22 34.40
CA ILE A 213 -7.68 8.49 33.75
C ILE A 213 -6.38 9.15 33.28
N CYS A 214 -6.28 9.44 31.98
CA CYS A 214 -5.12 10.13 31.41
C CYS A 214 -5.46 11.58 31.09
N THR A 215 -4.59 12.48 31.53
CA THR A 215 -4.69 13.92 31.28
C THR A 215 -3.46 14.45 30.54
N ASN A 216 -3.61 15.56 29.82
CA ASN A 216 -2.46 16.35 29.39
C ASN A 216 -1.84 17.14 30.56
N VAL A 217 -0.80 17.92 30.27
CA VAL A 217 -0.10 18.77 31.27
C VAL A 217 -1.00 19.83 31.92
N ASP A 218 -2.09 20.24 31.26
CA ASP A 218 -3.06 21.22 31.76
C ASP A 218 -4.20 20.60 32.60
N GLY A 219 -4.14 19.28 32.79
CA GLY A 219 -5.16 18.50 33.51
C GLY A 219 -6.42 18.21 32.69
N ILE A 220 -6.38 18.35 31.37
CA ILE A 220 -7.49 18.05 30.46
C ILE A 220 -7.47 16.55 30.13
N ILE A 221 -8.60 15.87 30.35
CA ILE A 221 -8.76 14.44 30.11
C ILE A 221 -8.80 14.18 28.60
N HIS A 222 -8.06 13.16 28.15
CA HIS A 222 -8.12 12.67 26.78
C HIS A 222 -8.34 11.15 26.68
N HIS A 223 -8.19 10.40 27.78
CA HIS A 223 -8.55 8.98 27.85
C HIS A 223 -9.05 8.59 29.25
N MET A 224 -9.99 7.64 29.28
CA MET A 224 -10.40 6.88 30.46
C MET A 224 -10.59 5.41 30.06
N ASN A 225 -10.32 4.48 30.97
CA ASN A 225 -10.68 3.07 30.79
C ASN A 225 -12.10 2.79 31.35
N PRO A 226 -12.71 1.62 31.03
CA PRO A 226 -14.06 1.29 31.48
C PRO A 226 -14.22 1.29 33.01
N GLU A 227 -13.19 0.89 33.76
CA GLU A 227 -13.26 0.90 35.22
C GLU A 227 -13.32 2.34 35.77
N ALA A 228 -12.60 3.29 35.16
CA ALA A 228 -12.73 4.70 35.52
C ALA A 228 -14.11 5.27 35.16
N GLU A 229 -14.72 4.84 34.06
CA GLU A 229 -16.11 5.22 33.73
C GLU A 229 -17.09 4.69 34.78
N HIS A 230 -16.90 3.44 35.21
CA HIS A 230 -17.71 2.79 36.22
C HIS A 230 -17.62 3.51 37.57
N LEU A 231 -16.40 3.79 38.06
CA LEU A 231 -16.21 4.44 39.36
C LEU A 231 -16.66 5.91 39.37
N THR A 232 -16.36 6.67 38.32
CA THR A 232 -16.70 8.11 38.27
C THR A 232 -18.14 8.37 37.83
N GLY A 233 -18.77 7.44 37.12
CA GLY A 233 -20.09 7.60 36.50
C GLY A 233 -20.09 8.46 35.23
N TRP A 234 -18.92 8.85 34.72
CA TRP A 234 -18.75 9.61 33.47
C TRP A 234 -18.31 8.68 32.35
N THR A 235 -18.80 8.90 31.13
CA THR A 235 -18.26 8.19 29.95
C THR A 235 -17.03 8.91 29.39
N VAL A 236 -16.15 8.20 28.69
CA VAL A 236 -15.02 8.74 27.93
C VAL A 236 -15.46 9.87 27.02
N ALA A 237 -16.59 9.71 26.34
CA ALA A 237 -17.12 10.71 25.42
C ALA A 237 -17.52 12.01 26.13
N GLU A 238 -18.06 11.92 27.35
CA GLU A 238 -18.40 13.09 28.17
C GLU A 238 -17.18 13.71 28.86
N ALA A 239 -16.22 12.88 29.22
CA ALA A 239 -15.04 13.27 29.99
C ALA A 239 -13.93 13.88 29.12
N THR A 240 -13.83 13.47 27.86
CA THR A 240 -12.80 13.96 26.94
C THR A 240 -12.94 15.48 26.73
N GLY A 241 -11.84 16.21 26.91
CA GLY A 241 -11.82 17.67 26.84
C GLY A 241 -12.23 18.38 28.13
N GLN A 242 -12.69 17.66 29.15
CA GLN A 242 -12.98 18.22 30.48
C GLN A 242 -11.74 18.27 31.36
N ARG A 243 -11.71 19.17 32.34
CA ARG A 243 -10.67 19.17 33.38
C ARG A 243 -10.89 18.01 34.35
N LEU A 244 -9.82 17.36 34.79
CA LEU A 244 -9.90 16.27 35.77
C LEU A 244 -10.69 16.67 37.03
N GLU A 245 -10.56 17.91 37.46
CA GLU A 245 -11.23 18.48 38.64
C GLU A 245 -12.76 18.44 38.58
N SER A 246 -13.35 18.47 37.38
CA SER A 246 -14.81 18.42 37.24
C SER A 246 -15.36 17.00 37.42
N ILE A 247 -14.52 15.98 37.22
CA ILE A 247 -14.87 14.57 37.19
C ILE A 247 -14.36 13.83 38.42
N PHE A 248 -13.09 13.99 38.76
CA PHE A 248 -12.44 13.34 39.89
C PHE A 248 -12.59 14.19 41.17
N LYS A 249 -13.75 14.05 41.82
CA LYS A 249 -14.07 14.76 43.05
C LYS A 249 -13.84 13.88 44.26
N LEU A 250 -12.90 14.27 45.13
CA LEU A 250 -12.61 13.56 46.37
C LEU A 250 -13.29 14.24 47.57
N SER A 251 -13.77 13.44 48.51
CA SER A 251 -14.31 13.86 49.79
C SER A 251 -13.65 13.09 50.93
N THR A 252 -13.49 13.75 52.08
CA THR A 252 -13.03 13.10 53.32
C THR A 252 -14.11 13.29 54.37
N PRO A 253 -14.55 12.23 55.08
CA PRO A 253 -15.52 12.37 56.16
C PRO A 253 -15.03 13.36 57.23
N GLY A 254 -15.83 14.39 57.53
CA GLY A 254 -15.56 15.36 58.60
C GLY A 254 -14.75 16.61 58.23
N MET A 255 -14.31 16.79 56.97
CA MET A 255 -13.67 18.03 56.51
C MET A 255 -14.67 18.94 55.77
N LEU A 256 -14.79 20.20 56.22
CA LEU A 256 -15.55 21.27 55.54
C LEU A 256 -14.85 21.84 54.29
N LYS A 257 -13.56 21.54 54.09
CA LYS A 257 -12.77 21.97 52.92
C LYS A 257 -12.42 20.78 52.05
N GLN A 258 -12.59 20.94 50.74
CA GLN A 258 -12.13 19.95 49.77
C GLN A 258 -10.61 19.75 49.90
N PRO A 259 -10.12 18.50 49.90
CA PRO A 259 -8.69 18.22 49.90
C PRO A 259 -8.01 18.81 48.66
N GLU A 260 -6.74 19.19 48.79
CA GLU A 260 -5.94 19.73 47.68
C GLU A 260 -5.91 18.73 46.51
N ASN A 261 -6.12 19.24 45.29
CA ASN A 261 -6.24 18.41 44.11
C ASN A 261 -4.94 17.60 43.88
N PRO A 262 -5.01 16.26 43.85
CA PRO A 262 -3.84 15.42 43.62
C PRO A 262 -3.11 15.71 42.31
N THR A 263 -3.78 16.15 41.23
CA THR A 263 -3.06 16.53 39.98
C THR A 263 -2.18 17.75 40.16
N GLN A 264 -2.63 18.78 40.89
CA GLN A 264 -1.79 19.95 41.16
C GLN A 264 -0.58 19.58 42.03
N ARG A 265 -0.77 18.63 42.96
CA ARG A 265 0.33 18.09 43.77
C ARG A 265 1.32 17.27 42.92
N ILE A 266 0.84 16.43 42.01
CA ILE A 266 1.68 15.63 41.09
C ILE A 266 2.47 16.56 40.16
N LEU A 267 1.84 17.57 39.58
CA LEU A 267 2.50 18.54 38.69
C LEU A 267 3.56 19.39 39.41
N ARG A 268 3.34 19.74 40.69
CA ARG A 268 4.33 20.46 41.51
C ARG A 268 5.47 19.57 42.00
N ALA A 269 5.17 18.33 42.39
CA ALA A 269 6.14 17.41 42.98
C ALA A 269 6.94 16.62 41.93
N GLY A 270 6.43 16.48 40.71
CA GLY A 270 7.05 15.68 39.65
C GLY A 270 7.12 14.18 39.95
N GLN A 271 6.39 13.69 40.96
CA GLN A 271 6.40 12.30 41.42
C GLN A 271 4.98 11.80 41.68
N ALA A 272 4.81 10.48 41.68
CA ALA A 272 3.55 9.83 42.02
C ALA A 272 3.11 10.22 43.44
N VAL A 273 1.85 10.65 43.59
CA VAL A 273 1.26 11.02 44.89
C VAL A 273 0.22 9.99 45.27
N THR A 274 0.41 9.31 46.39
CA THR A 274 -0.60 8.39 46.96
C THR A 274 -1.67 9.20 47.70
N LEU A 275 -2.94 8.86 47.47
CA LEU A 275 -4.06 9.43 48.21
C LEU A 275 -4.12 8.86 49.64
N SER A 276 -4.65 9.62 50.59
CA SER A 276 -4.82 9.13 51.96
C SER A 276 -5.96 8.11 52.05
N GLN A 277 -5.84 7.14 52.97
CA GLN A 277 -6.72 5.96 53.07
C GLN A 277 -8.22 6.26 53.31
N ASN A 278 -8.58 7.50 53.71
CA ASN A 278 -9.96 7.89 54.04
C ASN A 278 -10.63 8.80 53.00
N MET A 279 -10.05 8.91 51.79
CA MET A 279 -10.64 9.68 50.70
C MET A 279 -11.66 8.84 49.92
N MET A 280 -12.87 9.37 49.77
CA MET A 280 -13.93 8.77 48.95
C MET A 280 -14.11 9.56 47.66
N LEU A 281 -14.20 8.84 46.53
CA LEU A 281 -14.58 9.41 45.24
C LEU A 281 -16.09 9.68 45.21
N ILE A 282 -16.47 10.89 44.79
CA ILE A 282 -17.86 11.24 44.53
C ILE A 282 -18.17 10.86 43.07
N SER A 283 -19.01 9.86 42.89
CA SER A 283 -19.54 9.49 41.57
C SER A 283 -20.59 10.50 41.09
N LYS A 284 -20.74 10.62 39.78
CA LYS A 284 -21.84 11.39 39.15
C LYS A 284 -23.21 10.77 39.41
N LYS A 285 -23.25 9.45 39.65
CA LYS A 285 -24.47 8.66 39.88
C LYS A 285 -24.74 8.44 41.36
#